data_AF-A0A3A6N905-F1
#
_entry.id   AF-A0A3A6N905-F1
#
_cell.length_a   1.000
_cell.length_b   1.000
_cell.length_c   1.000
_cell.angle_alpha   90.00
_cell.angle_beta   90.00
_cell.angle_gamma   90.00
#
_symmetry.space_group_name_H-M   'P 1'
#
loop_
_entity.id
_entity.type
_entity.pdbx_description
1 polymer ?
#
loop_
_entity_poly.entity_id
_entity_poly.type
_entity_poly.pdbx_seq_one_letter_code
_entity_poly.pdbx_strand_id
1 'polypeptide(L)'
;MKIIPPSYEILDALDQQGLAVRIEFSGRICYKSEDKIDKDSALPFVSKMAEHGHNSVLEMGVVSLRIRYPEPDMLAELYATQPRYLQIDTQAENTLLVTGSVRAFREMLIFHPGCRLVQGMSAFLAERHPYFFATIIPEGGFQDQPGMIMSKVRLHEIDKLPQPLRLKHRHLAVKFIVNRAVTHEIVRHRPCSFLQESQRYCRYADNKFGGEVTFIKPMFYGDGTPEYRLWHQAMAETEQLYLKLLETSTPQAARTVLPNSCKTELIVYANLQEWRHIFRLRTTKAAEPSMREVMIPLHQELTG
;
A
#
# COMPACT_ATOMS: atom_id res chain seq x y z
N MET A 1 -26.05 14.03 3.53
CA MET A 1 -24.98 13.14 4.03
C MET A 1 -25.27 11.68 3.79
N LYS A 2 -24.22 10.89 3.56
CA LYS A 2 -24.29 9.44 3.39
C LYS A 2 -23.69 8.72 4.60
N ILE A 3 -24.37 7.69 5.10
CA ILE A 3 -23.87 6.82 6.18
C ILE A 3 -23.77 5.39 5.67
N ILE A 4 -22.61 4.75 5.87
CA ILE A 4 -22.37 3.37 5.45
C ILE A 4 -21.76 2.54 6.59
N PRO A 5 -21.93 1.21 6.61
CA PRO A 5 -21.17 0.35 7.52
C PRO A 5 -19.69 0.31 7.14
N PRO A 6 -18.78 0.00 8.09
CA PRO A 6 -17.40 -0.28 7.76
C PRO A 6 -17.29 -1.58 6.96
N SER A 7 -16.29 -1.69 6.09
CA SER A 7 -16.04 -2.90 5.31
C SER A 7 -14.56 -3.07 4.97
N TYR A 8 -14.22 -4.24 4.43
CA TYR A 8 -12.91 -4.54 3.87
C TYR A 8 -13.06 -5.39 2.60
N GLU A 9 -12.00 -5.43 1.80
CA GLU A 9 -11.88 -6.21 0.57
C GLU A 9 -10.43 -6.72 0.46
N ILE A 10 -10.26 -8.03 0.32
CA ILE A 10 -8.96 -8.62 0.01
C ILE A 10 -8.71 -8.42 -1.50
N LEU A 11 -7.59 -7.77 -1.86
CA LEU A 11 -7.28 -7.41 -3.25
C LEU A 11 -6.50 -8.52 -3.97
N ASP A 12 -6.96 -9.76 -3.86
CA ASP A 12 -6.33 -10.95 -4.46
C ASP A 12 -6.48 -10.99 -6.00
N ALA A 13 -7.54 -10.40 -6.57
CA ALA A 13 -7.68 -10.23 -8.01
C ALA A 13 -6.51 -9.43 -8.62
N LEU A 14 -5.92 -8.50 -7.85
CA LEU A 14 -4.73 -7.74 -8.27
C LEU A 14 -3.44 -8.57 -8.24
N ASP A 15 -3.40 -9.71 -7.53
CA ASP A 15 -2.22 -10.60 -7.53
C ASP A 15 -1.98 -11.23 -8.91
N GLN A 16 -3.02 -11.32 -9.73
CA GLN A 16 -2.94 -11.83 -11.11
C GLN A 16 -2.64 -10.73 -12.15
N GLN A 17 -2.58 -9.47 -11.72
CA GLN A 17 -2.36 -8.33 -12.60
C GLN A 17 -0.87 -7.95 -12.68
N GLY A 18 -0.51 -7.19 -13.71
CA GLY A 18 0.82 -6.58 -13.82
C GLY A 18 1.07 -5.55 -12.71
N LEU A 19 2.34 -5.32 -12.37
CA LEU A 19 2.75 -4.33 -11.35
C LEU A 19 2.16 -2.94 -11.62
N ALA A 20 2.16 -2.50 -12.87
CA ALA A 20 1.65 -1.19 -13.26
C ALA A 20 0.15 -1.06 -12.98
N VAL A 21 -0.64 -2.06 -13.36
CA VAL A 21 -2.11 -2.08 -13.16
C VAL A 21 -2.45 -2.05 -11.67
N ARG A 22 -1.76 -2.88 -10.87
CA ARG A 22 -1.95 -2.88 -9.41
C ARG A 22 -1.59 -1.53 -8.79
N ILE A 23 -0.43 -0.97 -9.14
CA ILE A 23 0.03 0.31 -8.60
C ILE A 23 -0.93 1.44 -9.00
N GLU A 24 -1.41 1.44 -10.24
CA GLU A 24 -2.41 2.40 -10.70
C GLU A 24 -3.72 2.30 -9.91
N PHE A 25 -4.29 1.09 -9.80
CA PHE A 25 -5.53 0.87 -9.07
C PHE A 25 -5.41 1.43 -7.64
N SER A 26 -4.35 1.05 -6.93
CA SER A 26 -4.12 1.49 -5.56
C SER A 26 -3.86 2.99 -5.47
N GLY A 27 -3.10 3.55 -6.41
CA GLY A 27 -2.81 4.99 -6.49
C GLY A 27 -4.05 5.83 -6.75
N ARG A 28 -4.92 5.40 -7.67
CA ARG A 28 -6.13 6.15 -8.04
C ARG A 28 -7.19 6.16 -6.95
N ILE A 29 -7.21 5.17 -6.06
CA ILE A 29 -8.02 5.21 -4.83
C ILE A 29 -7.59 6.39 -3.93
N CYS A 30 -6.29 6.64 -3.76
CA CYS A 30 -5.80 7.79 -2.98
C CYS A 30 -6.24 9.15 -3.55
N TYR A 31 -6.22 9.24 -4.87
CA TYR A 31 -6.52 10.46 -5.61
C TYR A 31 -8.00 10.59 -6.00
N LYS A 32 -8.83 9.61 -5.67
CA LYS A 32 -10.25 9.54 -6.08
C LYS A 32 -10.45 9.78 -7.57
N SER A 33 -9.72 9.00 -8.36
CA SER A 33 -9.71 9.08 -9.82
C SER A 33 -9.79 7.71 -10.49
N GLU A 34 -10.48 6.77 -9.84
CA GLU A 34 -10.74 5.42 -10.32
C GLU A 34 -11.48 5.43 -11.68
N ASP A 35 -12.25 6.48 -11.97
CA ASP A 35 -12.92 6.74 -13.26
C ASP A 35 -11.96 6.88 -14.45
N LYS A 36 -10.66 7.06 -14.19
CA LYS A 36 -9.61 7.21 -15.20
C LYS A 36 -8.83 5.92 -15.47
N ILE A 37 -9.26 4.79 -14.91
CA ILE A 37 -8.66 3.49 -15.20
C ILE A 37 -9.24 2.97 -16.51
N ASP A 38 -8.37 2.66 -17.45
CA ASP A 38 -8.68 1.95 -18.68
C ASP A 38 -7.56 0.95 -19.02
N LYS A 39 -7.62 0.31 -20.19
CA LYS A 39 -6.65 -0.72 -20.60
C LYS A 39 -5.23 -0.18 -20.87
N ASP A 40 -5.10 1.12 -21.13
CA ASP A 40 -3.87 1.79 -21.56
C ASP A 40 -3.34 2.79 -20.50
N SER A 41 -4.08 3.04 -19.43
CA SER A 41 -3.80 4.07 -18.43
C SER A 41 -2.67 3.74 -17.45
N ALA A 42 -2.39 2.44 -17.22
CA ALA A 42 -1.48 1.97 -16.18
C ALA A 42 -0.04 2.43 -16.38
N LEU A 43 0.51 2.27 -17.60
CA LEU A 43 1.89 2.64 -17.90
C LEU A 43 2.12 4.16 -17.80
N PRO A 44 1.30 5.02 -18.43
CA PRO A 44 1.39 6.47 -18.24
C PRO A 44 1.30 6.89 -16.76
N PHE A 45 0.42 6.27 -15.97
CA PHE A 45 0.27 6.58 -14.55
C PHE A 45 1.57 6.30 -13.79
N VAL A 46 2.14 5.10 -13.92
CA VAL A 46 3.33 4.73 -13.16
C VAL A 46 4.60 5.44 -13.62
N SER A 47 4.77 5.68 -14.93
CA SER A 47 5.88 6.48 -15.46
C SER A 47 5.86 7.87 -14.83
N LYS A 48 4.68 8.50 -14.80
CA LYS A 48 4.52 9.81 -14.18
C LYS A 48 4.86 9.79 -12.69
N MET A 49 4.42 8.77 -11.93
CA MET A 49 4.76 8.66 -10.50
C MET A 49 6.27 8.49 -10.29
N ALA A 50 6.92 7.68 -11.13
CA ALA A 50 8.36 7.45 -11.13
C ALA A 50 9.18 8.72 -11.48
N GLU A 51 8.71 9.53 -12.42
CA GLU A 51 9.32 10.80 -12.84
C GLU A 51 9.22 11.87 -11.76
N HIS A 52 8.06 12.01 -11.11
CA HIS A 52 7.84 13.00 -10.05
C HIS A 52 8.46 12.60 -8.70
N GLY A 53 9.07 11.42 -8.60
CA GLY A 53 9.62 10.90 -7.34
C GLY A 53 8.56 10.57 -6.29
N HIS A 54 7.30 10.36 -6.69
CA HIS A 54 6.19 9.95 -5.83
C HIS A 54 6.29 8.47 -5.45
N ASN A 55 7.42 8.09 -4.84
CA ASN A 55 7.80 6.70 -4.63
C ASN A 55 6.84 5.93 -3.72
N SER A 56 6.07 6.59 -2.84
CA SER A 56 5.14 5.91 -1.92
C SER A 56 4.08 5.09 -2.64
N VAL A 57 3.58 5.54 -3.81
CA VAL A 57 2.59 4.78 -4.60
C VAL A 57 3.21 3.50 -5.17
N LEU A 58 4.51 3.53 -5.47
CA LEU A 58 5.25 2.37 -5.99
C LEU A 58 5.47 1.27 -4.94
N GLU A 59 5.15 1.54 -3.67
CA GLU A 59 5.11 0.48 -2.64
C GLU A 59 4.02 -0.56 -2.91
N MET A 60 2.98 -0.17 -3.66
CA MET A 60 1.85 -1.05 -3.98
C MET A 60 2.19 -2.13 -5.00
N GLY A 61 3.43 -2.24 -5.49
CA GLY A 61 3.89 -3.34 -6.31
C GLY A 61 5.06 -4.04 -5.66
N VAL A 62 4.91 -5.33 -5.32
CA VAL A 62 5.96 -6.16 -4.73
C VAL A 62 6.45 -7.20 -5.72
N VAL A 63 7.76 -7.43 -5.74
CA VAL A 63 8.43 -8.42 -6.58
C VAL A 63 9.33 -9.29 -5.72
N SER A 64 9.32 -10.59 -6.02
CA SER A 64 10.26 -11.57 -5.47
C SER A 64 11.24 -12.02 -6.55
N LEU A 65 12.53 -11.99 -6.22
CA LEU A 65 13.64 -12.36 -7.08
C LEU A 65 14.43 -13.49 -6.43
N ARG A 66 14.86 -14.44 -7.25
CA ARG A 66 15.88 -15.43 -6.88
C ARG A 66 17.16 -15.05 -7.61
N ILE A 67 18.23 -14.87 -6.83
CA ILE A 67 19.52 -14.40 -7.33
C ILE A 67 20.59 -15.41 -6.92
N ARG A 68 21.23 -16.05 -7.89
CA ARG A 68 22.49 -16.79 -7.66
C ARG A 68 23.63 -15.85 -7.97
N TYR A 69 24.55 -15.68 -7.03
CA TYR A 69 25.67 -14.74 -7.15
C TYR A 69 27.01 -15.51 -7.07
N PRO A 70 28.01 -15.13 -7.88
CA PRO A 70 29.25 -15.90 -8.01
C PRO A 70 30.19 -15.71 -6.82
N GLU A 71 30.30 -14.49 -6.30
CA GLU A 71 31.31 -14.11 -5.32
C GLU A 71 30.69 -13.86 -3.93
N PRO A 72 31.12 -14.57 -2.86
CA PRO A 72 30.52 -14.48 -1.53
C PRO A 72 30.52 -13.07 -0.89
N ASP A 73 31.49 -12.23 -1.22
CA ASP A 73 31.65 -10.87 -0.70
C ASP A 73 30.55 -9.91 -1.19
N MET A 74 29.92 -10.19 -2.34
CA MET A 74 28.75 -9.45 -2.82
C MET A 74 27.62 -9.40 -1.77
N LEU A 75 27.45 -10.47 -0.99
CA LEU A 75 26.45 -10.49 0.07
C LEU A 75 26.81 -9.54 1.23
N ALA A 76 28.10 -9.50 1.60
CA ALA A 76 28.58 -8.59 2.63
C ALA A 76 28.44 -7.13 2.18
N GLU A 77 28.74 -6.85 0.91
CA GLU A 77 28.52 -5.57 0.25
C GLU A 77 27.05 -5.14 0.31
N LEU A 78 26.12 -6.05 -0.03
CA LEU A 78 24.68 -5.78 0.10
C LEU A 78 24.28 -5.48 1.56
N TYR A 79 24.70 -6.28 2.54
CA TYR A 79 24.35 -6.00 3.94
C TYR A 79 24.97 -4.70 4.48
N ALA A 80 26.13 -4.29 3.97
CA ALA A 80 26.76 -3.02 4.33
C ALA A 80 25.91 -1.80 3.92
N THR A 81 25.05 -1.94 2.90
CA THR A 81 24.08 -0.90 2.51
C THR A 81 22.92 -0.75 3.49
N GLN A 82 22.77 -1.67 4.45
CA GLN A 82 21.63 -1.74 5.37
C GLN A 82 20.28 -1.72 4.64
N PRO A 83 20.02 -2.72 3.75
CA PRO A 83 18.90 -2.68 2.82
C PRO A 83 17.58 -2.55 3.57
N ARG A 84 16.95 -1.38 3.48
CA ARG A 84 15.66 -1.11 4.11
C ARG A 84 14.55 -1.63 3.21
N TYR A 85 13.52 -2.19 3.83
CA TYR A 85 12.29 -2.62 3.14
C TYR A 85 12.48 -3.77 2.12
N LEU A 86 13.64 -4.44 2.12
CA LEU A 86 13.85 -5.71 1.43
C LEU A 86 13.79 -6.86 2.45
N GLN A 87 13.02 -7.90 2.12
CA GLN A 87 13.08 -9.20 2.78
C GLN A 87 14.12 -10.05 2.06
N ILE A 88 15.20 -10.42 2.77
CA ILE A 88 16.34 -11.15 2.20
C ILE A 88 16.56 -12.41 3.01
N ASP A 89 16.46 -13.57 2.36
CA ASP A 89 16.75 -14.87 2.94
C ASP A 89 17.80 -15.60 2.09
N THR A 90 18.88 -16.06 2.72
CA THR A 90 19.95 -16.84 2.08
C THR A 90 19.52 -18.28 1.87
N GLN A 91 19.92 -18.85 0.74
CA GLN A 91 19.70 -20.23 0.34
C GLN A 91 21.06 -20.89 0.04
N ALA A 92 21.05 -22.20 -0.20
CA ALA A 92 22.26 -22.93 -0.58
C ALA A 92 22.88 -22.38 -1.88
N GLU A 93 24.16 -22.69 -2.11
CA GLU A 93 24.88 -22.38 -3.36
C GLU A 93 24.87 -20.88 -3.75
N ASN A 94 25.17 -20.00 -2.79
CA ASN A 94 25.20 -18.55 -3.01
C ASN A 94 23.93 -18.04 -3.70
N THR A 95 22.77 -18.45 -3.18
CA THR A 95 21.47 -18.04 -3.71
C THR A 95 20.73 -17.19 -2.68
N LEU A 96 20.09 -16.10 -3.12
CA LEU A 96 19.20 -15.27 -2.32
C LEU A 96 17.78 -15.40 -2.81
N LEU A 97 16.82 -15.41 -1.87
CA LEU A 97 15.45 -15.02 -2.12
C LEU A 97 15.26 -13.59 -1.59
N VAL A 98 15.03 -12.65 -2.50
CA VAL A 98 14.82 -11.24 -2.16
C VAL A 98 13.40 -10.86 -2.51
N THR A 99 12.68 -10.20 -1.62
CA THR A 99 11.35 -9.64 -1.91
C THR A 99 11.29 -8.20 -1.45
N GLY A 100 10.79 -7.32 -2.31
CA GLY A 100 10.70 -5.90 -2.02
C GLY A 100 9.66 -5.22 -2.89
N SER A 101 9.25 -4.02 -2.49
CA SER A 101 8.43 -3.19 -3.35
C SER A 101 9.26 -2.57 -4.48
N VAL A 102 8.59 -2.09 -5.55
CA VAL A 102 9.25 -1.33 -6.63
C VAL A 102 9.99 -0.12 -6.05
N ARG A 103 9.40 0.57 -5.05
CA ARG A 103 10.07 1.63 -4.30
C ARG A 103 11.38 1.15 -3.67
N ALA A 104 11.36 0.02 -2.96
CA ALA A 104 12.54 -0.49 -2.26
C ALA A 104 13.70 -0.73 -3.25
N PHE A 105 13.45 -1.38 -4.39
CA PHE A 105 14.49 -1.58 -5.40
C PHE A 105 14.99 -0.26 -6.01
N ARG A 106 14.09 0.69 -6.30
CA ARG A 106 14.47 2.02 -6.79
C ARG A 106 15.35 2.77 -5.79
N GLU A 107 14.95 2.83 -4.54
CA GLU A 107 15.71 3.53 -3.50
C GLU A 107 17.07 2.89 -3.25
N MET A 108 17.16 1.55 -3.28
CA MET A 108 18.45 0.86 -3.22
C MET A 108 19.37 1.29 -4.36
N LEU A 109 18.87 1.39 -5.60
CA LEU A 109 19.67 1.87 -6.73
C LEU A 109 20.09 3.33 -6.58
N ILE A 110 19.18 4.20 -6.16
CA ILE A 110 19.46 5.64 -5.97
C ILE A 110 20.55 5.85 -4.91
N PHE A 111 20.46 5.15 -3.78
CA PHE A 111 21.37 5.37 -2.65
C PHE A 111 22.64 4.53 -2.70
N HIS A 112 22.60 3.39 -3.37
CA HIS A 112 23.72 2.44 -3.45
C HIS A 112 23.97 1.99 -4.90
N PRO A 113 24.18 2.92 -5.84
CA PRO A 113 24.33 2.59 -7.26
C PRO A 113 25.57 1.75 -7.53
N GLY A 114 26.58 1.77 -6.66
CA GLY A 114 27.79 0.95 -6.78
C GLY A 114 27.64 -0.49 -6.30
N CYS A 115 26.54 -0.84 -5.61
CA CYS A 115 26.39 -2.17 -5.05
C CYS A 115 26.09 -3.21 -6.14
N ARG A 116 26.92 -4.24 -6.29
CA ARG A 116 26.81 -5.26 -7.38
C ARG A 116 25.46 -5.97 -7.41
N LEU A 117 24.98 -6.45 -6.25
CA LEU A 117 23.66 -7.08 -6.15
C LEU A 117 22.51 -6.10 -6.42
N VAL A 118 22.64 -4.85 -6.00
CA VAL A 118 21.63 -3.80 -6.27
C VAL A 118 21.58 -3.47 -7.75
N GLN A 119 22.73 -3.34 -8.42
CA GLN A 119 22.80 -3.14 -9.86
C GLN A 119 22.16 -4.31 -10.60
N GLY A 120 22.53 -5.56 -10.27
CA GLY A 120 21.94 -6.75 -10.90
C GLY A 120 20.43 -6.80 -10.74
N MET A 121 19.92 -6.64 -9.51
CA MET A 121 18.47 -6.58 -9.23
C MET A 121 17.77 -5.48 -10.04
N SER A 122 18.36 -4.29 -10.08
CA SER A 122 17.75 -3.16 -10.75
C SER A 122 17.80 -3.28 -12.27
N ALA A 123 18.89 -3.80 -12.84
CA ALA A 123 19.03 -4.06 -14.27
C ALA A 123 18.00 -5.09 -14.74
N PHE A 124 17.88 -6.21 -14.02
CA PHE A 124 16.89 -7.25 -14.31
C PHE A 124 15.45 -6.72 -14.29
N LEU A 125 15.13 -5.82 -13.35
CA LEU A 125 13.83 -5.19 -13.26
C LEU A 125 13.63 -4.10 -14.32
N ALA A 126 14.64 -3.29 -14.62
CA ALA A 126 14.59 -2.24 -15.63
C ALA A 126 14.39 -2.80 -17.04
N GLU A 127 14.98 -3.96 -17.36
CA GLU A 127 14.75 -4.66 -18.63
C GLU A 127 13.26 -5.03 -18.82
N ARG A 128 12.58 -5.46 -17.74
CA ARG A 128 11.18 -5.91 -17.76
C ARG A 128 10.16 -4.79 -17.57
N HIS A 129 10.56 -3.76 -16.82
CA HIS A 129 9.71 -2.67 -16.38
C HIS A 129 10.44 -1.33 -16.49
N PRO A 130 10.87 -0.91 -17.70
CA PRO A 130 11.75 0.25 -17.90
C PRO A 130 11.15 1.55 -17.36
N TYR A 131 9.82 1.68 -17.41
CA TYR A 131 9.06 2.81 -16.87
C TYR A 131 9.22 3.03 -15.36
N PHE A 132 9.65 2.02 -14.60
CA PHE A 132 9.99 2.18 -13.18
C PHE A 132 11.45 2.56 -12.93
N PHE A 133 12.32 2.63 -13.93
CA PHE A 133 13.76 2.85 -13.69
C PHE A 133 14.40 3.89 -14.62
N ALA A 134 13.73 4.27 -15.71
CA ALA A 134 14.26 5.16 -16.74
C ALA A 134 14.86 6.48 -16.19
N THR A 135 14.33 7.02 -15.09
CA THR A 135 14.80 8.27 -14.50
C THR A 135 15.94 8.12 -13.49
N ILE A 136 16.36 6.89 -13.18
CA ILE A 136 17.33 6.59 -12.12
C ILE A 136 18.42 5.60 -12.59
N ILE A 137 18.59 5.44 -13.90
CA ILE A 137 19.69 4.65 -14.46
C ILE A 137 21.01 5.35 -14.07
N PRO A 138 22.01 4.64 -13.49
CA PRO A 138 23.29 5.23 -13.13
C PRO A 138 24.01 5.88 -14.32
N GLU A 139 24.85 6.87 -14.05
CA GLU A 139 25.78 7.40 -15.05
C GLU A 139 26.70 6.27 -15.54
N GLY A 140 26.76 6.07 -16.86
CA GLY A 140 27.45 4.92 -17.47
C GLY A 140 26.63 3.64 -17.60
N GLY A 141 25.36 3.65 -17.19
CA GLY A 141 24.43 2.52 -17.31
C GLY A 141 24.62 1.43 -16.25
N PHE A 142 23.83 0.37 -16.35
CA PHE A 142 24.01 -0.82 -15.52
C PHE A 142 25.30 -1.55 -15.92
N GLN A 143 26.16 -1.85 -14.94
CA GLN A 143 27.36 -2.63 -15.19
C GLN A 143 27.00 -4.10 -15.34
N ASP A 144 27.69 -4.79 -16.24
CA ASP A 144 27.56 -6.23 -16.37
C ASP A 144 27.99 -6.93 -15.06
N GLN A 145 27.30 -8.01 -14.72
CA GLN A 145 27.57 -8.80 -13.52
C GLN A 145 27.80 -10.27 -13.93
N PRO A 146 28.98 -10.59 -14.48
CA PRO A 146 29.26 -11.92 -15.03
C PRO A 146 29.01 -13.03 -14.01
N GLY A 147 28.28 -14.07 -14.41
CA GLY A 147 27.98 -15.21 -13.55
C GLY A 147 26.86 -14.99 -12.53
N MET A 148 26.27 -13.80 -12.45
CA MET A 148 25.04 -13.57 -11.70
C MET A 148 23.84 -14.10 -12.49
N ILE A 149 23.02 -14.95 -11.87
CA ILE A 149 21.83 -15.51 -12.49
C ILE A 149 20.61 -15.03 -11.71
N MET A 150 19.65 -14.44 -12.43
CA MET A 150 18.47 -13.85 -11.84
C MET A 150 17.20 -14.41 -12.45
N SER A 151 16.20 -14.65 -11.60
CA SER A 151 14.87 -15.05 -12.03
C SER A 151 13.80 -14.43 -11.14
N LYS A 152 12.64 -14.15 -11.73
CA LYS A 152 11.45 -13.76 -10.97
C LYS A 152 10.86 -14.99 -10.32
N VAL A 153 10.59 -14.94 -9.02
CA VAL A 153 9.84 -15.97 -8.31
C VAL A 153 8.36 -15.63 -8.41
N ARG A 154 7.57 -16.49 -9.05
CA ARG A 154 6.14 -16.25 -9.24
C ARG A 154 5.37 -16.45 -7.95
N LEU A 155 4.21 -15.82 -7.82
CA LEU A 155 3.41 -15.86 -6.60
C LEU A 155 3.05 -17.29 -6.17
N HIS A 156 2.65 -18.15 -7.11
CA HIS A 156 2.35 -19.55 -6.79
C HIS A 156 3.58 -20.35 -6.31
N GLU A 157 4.80 -19.89 -6.61
CA GLU A 157 6.03 -20.48 -6.06
C GLU A 157 6.27 -19.98 -4.64
N ILE A 158 5.97 -18.71 -4.35
CA ILE A 158 5.97 -18.13 -3.00
C ILE A 158 4.95 -18.84 -2.10
N ASP A 159 3.75 -19.13 -2.61
CA ASP A 159 2.70 -19.83 -1.86
C ASP A 159 3.10 -21.26 -1.48
N LYS A 160 4.04 -21.88 -2.21
CA LYS A 160 4.59 -23.22 -1.94
C LYS A 160 5.82 -23.21 -1.03
N LEU A 161 6.32 -22.04 -0.62
CA LEU A 161 7.49 -21.96 0.27
C LEU A 161 7.18 -22.56 1.65
N PRO A 162 8.21 -23.11 2.35
CA PRO A 162 8.10 -23.46 3.75
C PRO A 162 7.57 -22.29 4.57
N GLN A 163 6.78 -22.57 5.61
CA GLN A 163 6.06 -21.56 6.38
C GLN A 163 6.92 -20.37 6.83
N PRO A 164 8.16 -20.54 7.37
CA PRO A 164 8.97 -19.40 7.80
C PRO A 164 9.29 -18.41 6.66
N LEU A 165 9.59 -18.91 5.46
CA LEU A 165 9.87 -18.08 4.29
C LEU A 165 8.57 -17.49 3.72
N ARG A 166 7.52 -18.31 3.62
CA ARG A 166 6.22 -17.86 3.12
C ARG A 166 5.68 -16.68 3.93
N LEU A 167 5.87 -16.69 5.25
CA LEU A 167 5.46 -15.59 6.13
C LEU A 167 6.12 -14.25 5.79
N LYS A 168 7.40 -14.25 5.43
CA LYS A 168 8.17 -13.04 5.09
C LYS A 168 7.93 -12.57 3.66
N HIS A 169 7.83 -13.52 2.72
CA HIS A 169 7.83 -13.20 1.29
C HIS A 169 6.44 -13.07 0.68
N ARG A 170 5.40 -13.72 1.21
CA ARG A 170 4.03 -13.57 0.71
C ARG A 170 3.42 -12.29 1.22
N HIS A 171 3.10 -11.38 0.31
CA HIS A 171 2.46 -10.09 0.61
C HIS A 171 0.98 -10.10 0.22
N LEU A 172 0.11 -9.56 1.06
CA LEU A 172 -1.32 -9.46 0.83
C LEU A 172 -1.78 -8.00 0.98
N ALA A 173 -2.56 -7.51 0.01
CA ALA A 173 -3.16 -6.20 0.05
C ALA A 173 -4.63 -6.30 0.47
N VAL A 174 -5.04 -5.47 1.43
CA VAL A 174 -6.42 -5.35 1.88
C VAL A 174 -6.83 -3.89 1.80
N LYS A 175 -7.97 -3.62 1.15
CA LYS A 175 -8.64 -2.33 1.14
C LYS A 175 -9.63 -2.29 2.30
N PHE A 176 -9.58 -1.23 3.10
CA PHE A 176 -10.53 -0.94 4.16
C PHE A 176 -11.36 0.29 3.79
N ILE A 177 -12.66 0.23 4.08
CA ILE A 177 -13.57 1.37 4.08
C ILE A 177 -14.00 1.57 5.54
N VAL A 178 -13.35 2.51 6.22
CA VAL A 178 -13.49 2.73 7.67
C VAL A 178 -13.44 4.21 7.99
N ASN A 179 -13.58 4.56 9.27
CA ASN A 179 -13.51 5.95 9.70
C ASN A 179 -12.05 6.42 9.86
N ARG A 180 -11.83 7.74 9.91
CA ARG A 180 -10.49 8.32 10.06
C ARG A 180 -9.80 7.89 11.36
N ALA A 181 -10.52 7.76 12.48
CA ALA A 181 -9.94 7.32 13.74
C ALA A 181 -9.34 5.90 13.65
N VAL A 182 -10.05 4.95 13.05
CA VAL A 182 -9.56 3.59 12.81
C VAL A 182 -8.29 3.63 11.96
N THR A 183 -8.26 4.41 10.88
CA THR A 183 -7.03 4.51 10.06
C THR A 183 -5.86 5.11 10.83
N HIS A 184 -6.09 6.09 11.73
CA HIS A 184 -5.05 6.66 12.59
C HIS A 184 -4.39 5.63 13.52
N GLU A 185 -5.09 4.53 13.82
CA GLU A 185 -4.54 3.38 14.53
C GLU A 185 -3.88 2.33 13.61
N ILE A 186 -4.47 2.06 12.44
CA ILE A 186 -3.93 1.08 11.47
C ILE A 186 -2.55 1.52 10.98
N VAL A 187 -2.39 2.80 10.58
CA VAL A 187 -1.14 3.32 10.01
C VAL A 187 0.04 3.37 10.99
N ARG A 188 -0.16 2.95 12.25
CA ARG A 188 0.90 2.82 13.27
C ARG A 188 1.70 1.53 13.13
N HIS A 189 1.24 0.59 12.30
CA HIS A 189 1.93 -0.65 11.94
C HIS A 189 3.00 -0.37 10.88
N ARG A 190 4.19 0.02 11.34
CA ARG A 190 5.24 0.66 10.51
C ARG A 190 6.03 -0.19 9.50
N PRO A 191 6.09 -1.53 9.52
CA PRO A 191 6.72 -2.26 8.41
C PRO A 191 5.76 -2.49 7.23
N CYS A 192 4.56 -1.91 7.24
CA CYS A 192 3.57 -2.05 6.18
C CYS A 192 3.55 -0.84 5.24
N SER A 193 3.07 -1.07 4.03
CA SER A 193 2.82 -0.03 3.04
C SER A 193 1.36 0.41 3.08
N PHE A 194 1.14 1.73 2.98
CA PHE A 194 -0.18 2.33 3.10
C PHE A 194 -0.47 3.27 1.93
N LEU A 195 -1.68 3.18 1.41
CA LEU A 195 -2.23 4.16 0.48
C LEU A 195 -3.62 4.57 0.97
N GLN A 196 -3.79 5.85 1.28
CA GLN A 196 -5.00 6.37 1.88
C GLN A 196 -5.65 7.46 1.02
N GLU A 197 -6.98 7.40 0.93
CA GLU A 197 -7.82 8.45 0.37
C GLU A 197 -7.45 9.84 0.93
N SER A 198 -7.11 10.77 0.04
CA SER A 198 -6.69 12.11 0.41
C SER A 198 -7.87 13.08 0.47
N GLN A 199 -8.21 13.52 1.68
CA GLN A 199 -9.18 14.61 1.89
C GLN A 199 -8.75 15.98 1.29
N ARG A 200 -7.51 16.12 0.78
CA ARG A 200 -7.07 17.35 0.07
C ARG A 200 -7.48 17.37 -1.39
N TYR A 201 -7.53 16.20 -2.03
CA TYR A 201 -7.78 16.04 -3.46
C TYR A 201 -9.20 15.57 -3.77
N CYS A 202 -9.87 14.97 -2.78
CA CYS A 202 -11.29 14.61 -2.88
C CYS A 202 -12.14 15.89 -2.86
N ARG A 203 -12.53 16.35 -4.05
CA ARG A 203 -13.50 17.44 -4.18
C ARG A 203 -14.89 16.86 -4.07
N TYR A 204 -15.43 16.84 -2.86
CA TYR A 204 -16.83 16.49 -2.60
C TYR A 204 -17.82 17.42 -3.34
N ALA A 205 -17.36 18.63 -3.72
CA ALA A 205 -18.16 19.65 -4.41
C ALA A 205 -18.30 19.49 -5.94
N ASP A 206 -17.42 18.75 -6.63
CA ASP A 206 -17.38 18.74 -8.12
C ASP A 206 -18.44 17.82 -8.77
N ASN A 207 -19.62 17.62 -8.16
CA ASN A 207 -20.70 16.70 -8.58
C ASN A 207 -20.30 15.22 -8.79
N LYS A 208 -19.01 14.86 -8.72
CA LYS A 208 -18.50 13.48 -8.85
C LYS A 208 -18.86 12.59 -7.65
N PHE A 209 -19.19 13.19 -6.50
CA PHE A 209 -19.54 12.48 -5.26
C PHE A 209 -20.92 12.87 -4.70
N GLY A 210 -21.81 13.39 -5.55
CA GLY A 210 -23.18 13.76 -5.15
C GLY A 210 -23.30 14.96 -4.21
N GLY A 211 -22.20 15.69 -3.95
CA GLY A 211 -22.22 16.87 -3.05
C GLY A 211 -22.30 16.52 -1.56
N GLU A 212 -22.13 15.26 -1.18
CA GLU A 212 -22.32 14.80 0.19
C GLU A 212 -21.04 14.23 0.81
N VAL A 213 -20.86 14.45 2.11
CA VAL A 213 -19.84 13.79 2.93
C VAL A 213 -20.35 12.41 3.35
N THR A 214 -19.46 11.42 3.26
CA THR A 214 -19.76 10.06 3.73
C THR A 214 -19.16 9.83 5.11
N PHE A 215 -19.94 9.25 6.01
CA PHE A 215 -19.54 8.87 7.36
C PHE A 215 -19.68 7.35 7.55
N ILE A 216 -18.84 6.78 8.42
CA ILE A 216 -19.01 5.40 8.88
C ILE A 216 -19.96 5.39 10.07
N LYS A 217 -20.94 4.50 10.02
CA LYS A 217 -21.87 4.26 11.13
C LYS A 217 -21.10 3.83 12.39
N PRO A 218 -21.26 4.50 13.54
CA PRO A 218 -20.60 4.10 14.77
C PRO A 218 -21.27 2.85 15.35
N MET A 219 -20.48 1.86 15.76
CA MET A 219 -21.02 0.65 16.39
C MET A 219 -21.52 0.83 17.82
N PHE A 220 -21.22 1.97 18.43
CA PHE A 220 -21.48 2.24 19.85
C PHE A 220 -22.95 2.56 20.14
N TYR A 221 -23.69 3.03 19.14
CA TYR A 221 -25.04 3.54 19.31
C TYR A 221 -25.99 2.80 18.38
N GLY A 222 -27.05 2.22 18.95
CA GLY A 222 -28.11 1.60 18.17
C GLY A 222 -28.92 2.62 17.38
N ASP A 223 -29.59 2.18 16.31
CA ASP A 223 -30.46 3.06 15.54
C ASP A 223 -31.59 3.61 16.42
N GLY A 224 -31.81 4.92 16.31
CA GLY A 224 -32.87 5.59 17.07
C GLY A 224 -32.60 5.83 18.56
N THR A 225 -31.41 5.51 19.08
CA THR A 225 -31.06 5.90 20.46
C THR A 225 -30.81 7.41 20.58
N PRO A 226 -30.92 8.00 21.78
CA PRO A 226 -30.53 9.41 22.00
C PRO A 226 -29.10 9.73 21.55
N GLU A 227 -28.16 8.84 21.81
CA GLU A 227 -26.75 8.99 21.45
C GLU A 227 -26.54 8.97 19.94
N TYR A 228 -27.23 8.06 19.24
CA TYR A 228 -27.19 8.03 17.77
C TYR A 228 -27.75 9.32 17.17
N ARG A 229 -28.83 9.88 17.74
CA ARG A 229 -29.37 11.17 17.30
C ARG A 229 -28.38 12.32 17.48
N LEU A 230 -27.67 12.36 18.61
CA LEU A 230 -26.62 13.36 18.87
C LEU A 230 -25.48 13.24 17.86
N TRP A 231 -24.98 12.02 17.62
CA TRP A 231 -23.95 11.77 16.61
C TRP A 231 -24.43 12.18 15.21
N HIS A 232 -25.63 11.77 14.82
CA HIS A 232 -26.21 12.07 13.51
C HIS A 232 -26.37 13.58 13.29
N GLN A 233 -26.85 14.32 14.31
CA GLN A 233 -26.94 15.77 14.26
C GLN A 233 -25.57 16.42 14.06
N ALA A 234 -24.55 15.99 14.80
CA ALA A 234 -23.20 16.50 14.66
C ALA A 234 -22.61 16.26 13.26
N MET A 235 -22.88 15.09 12.65
CA MET A 235 -22.41 14.78 11.29
C MET A 235 -23.10 15.66 10.24
N ALA A 236 -24.41 15.86 10.37
CA ALA A 236 -25.18 16.72 9.46
C ALA A 236 -24.72 18.18 9.54
N GLU A 237 -24.53 18.72 10.75
CA GLU A 237 -24.02 20.08 10.95
C GLU A 237 -22.60 20.23 10.38
N THR A 238 -21.74 19.23 10.61
CA THR A 238 -20.36 19.25 10.09
C THR A 238 -20.32 19.23 8.56
N GLU A 239 -21.19 18.45 7.90
CA GLU A 239 -21.31 18.46 6.44
C GLU A 239 -21.71 19.85 5.93
N GLN A 240 -22.72 20.48 6.53
CA GLN A 240 -23.16 21.82 6.15
C GLN A 240 -22.05 22.85 6.31
N LEU A 241 -21.35 22.84 7.45
CA LEU A 241 -20.22 23.74 7.70
C LEU A 241 -19.06 23.49 6.73
N TYR A 242 -18.73 22.23 6.45
CA TYR A 242 -17.69 21.85 5.50
C TYR A 242 -18.00 22.38 4.10
N LEU A 243 -19.21 22.17 3.59
CA LEU A 243 -19.63 22.66 2.27
C LEU A 243 -19.60 24.19 2.21
N LYS A 244 -20.07 24.88 3.25
CA LYS A 244 -20.00 26.34 3.35
C LYS A 244 -18.57 26.87 3.36
N LEU A 245 -17.65 26.18 4.06
CA LEU A 245 -16.23 26.55 4.05
C LEU A 245 -15.60 26.37 2.66
N LEU A 246 -16.03 25.38 1.87
CA LEU A 246 -15.53 25.18 0.50
C LEU A 246 -15.90 26.32 -0.46
N GLU A 247 -16.95 27.10 -0.18
CA GLU A 247 -17.34 28.26 -0.99
C GLU A 247 -16.26 29.37 -0.99
N THR A 248 -15.46 29.44 0.08
CA THR A 248 -14.48 30.53 0.30
C THR A 248 -13.07 30.03 0.62
N SER A 249 -12.87 28.72 0.80
CA SER A 249 -11.61 28.12 1.25
C SER A 249 -11.19 26.92 0.41
N THR A 250 -9.90 26.59 0.44
CA THR A 250 -9.39 25.37 -0.19
C THR A 250 -9.90 24.11 0.53
N PRO A 251 -10.00 22.95 -0.14
CA PRO A 251 -10.34 21.68 0.51
C PRO A 251 -9.41 21.32 1.68
N GLN A 252 -8.14 21.71 1.60
CA GLN A 252 -7.16 21.48 2.68
C GLN A 252 -7.47 22.29 3.95
N ALA A 253 -8.05 23.48 3.81
CA ALA A 253 -8.49 24.30 4.94
C ALA A 253 -9.88 23.87 5.43
N ALA A 254 -10.84 23.68 4.53
CA ALA A 254 -12.21 23.31 4.89
C ALA A 254 -12.27 21.98 5.66
N ARG A 255 -11.42 21.00 5.31
CA ARG A 255 -11.42 19.67 5.95
C ARG A 255 -11.10 19.69 7.45
N THR A 256 -10.62 20.79 8.02
CA THR A 256 -10.30 20.87 9.47
C THR A 256 -11.54 20.73 10.36
N VAL A 257 -12.74 20.96 9.82
CA VAL A 257 -14.00 20.71 10.51
C VAL A 257 -14.45 19.24 10.44
N LEU A 258 -13.90 18.43 9.51
CA LEU A 258 -14.36 17.05 9.31
C LEU A 258 -14.06 16.19 10.55
N PRO A 259 -15.00 15.33 10.98
CA PRO A 259 -14.87 14.59 12.22
C PRO A 259 -14.13 13.27 11.99
N ASN A 260 -13.69 12.65 13.10
CA ASN A 260 -13.10 11.31 13.08
C ASN A 260 -13.99 10.24 12.43
N SER A 261 -15.31 10.44 12.44
CA SER A 261 -16.30 9.54 11.82
C SER A 261 -16.32 9.61 10.28
N CYS A 262 -15.63 10.57 9.67
CA CYS A 262 -15.55 10.69 8.21
C CYS A 262 -15.03 9.39 7.60
N LYS A 263 -15.71 8.91 6.56
CA LYS A 263 -15.28 7.74 5.77
C LYS A 263 -13.93 8.03 5.12
N THR A 264 -13.08 7.02 5.09
CA THR A 264 -11.85 7.00 4.31
C THR A 264 -11.63 5.60 3.76
N GLU A 265 -10.99 5.53 2.60
CA GLU A 265 -10.45 4.28 2.06
C GLU A 265 -8.96 4.18 2.35
N LEU A 266 -8.50 3.01 2.77
CA LEU A 266 -7.10 2.71 3.09
C LEU A 266 -6.73 1.34 2.52
N ILE A 267 -5.70 1.29 1.69
CA ILE A 267 -5.06 0.04 1.29
C ILE A 267 -3.88 -0.18 2.22
N VAL A 268 -3.85 -1.36 2.84
CA VAL A 268 -2.71 -1.88 3.60
C VAL A 268 -2.10 -3.00 2.78
N TYR A 269 -0.82 -2.87 2.44
CA TYR A 269 -0.06 -3.93 1.77
C TYR A 269 1.09 -4.38 2.67
N ALA A 270 1.07 -5.64 3.06
CA ALA A 270 1.95 -6.18 4.10
C ALA A 270 2.25 -7.67 3.87
N ASN A 271 3.37 -8.17 4.38
CA ASN A 271 3.63 -9.61 4.36
C ASN A 271 2.78 -10.36 5.40
N LEU A 272 2.68 -11.68 5.26
CA LEU A 272 1.87 -12.50 6.17
C LEU A 272 2.39 -12.44 7.62
N GLN A 273 3.69 -12.25 7.85
CA GLN A 273 4.26 -12.06 9.19
C GLN A 273 3.73 -10.79 9.84
N GLU A 274 3.66 -9.70 9.09
CA GLU A 274 3.11 -8.41 9.52
C GLU A 274 1.60 -8.51 9.75
N TRP A 275 0.86 -9.16 8.84
CA TRP A 275 -0.57 -9.43 9.05
C TRP A 275 -0.84 -10.21 10.34
N ARG A 276 -0.05 -11.25 10.61
CA ARG A 276 -0.13 -11.99 11.90
C ARG A 276 0.09 -11.07 13.10
N HIS A 277 1.05 -10.16 13.01
CA HIS A 277 1.29 -9.17 14.06
C HIS A 277 0.12 -8.19 14.23
N ILE A 278 -0.42 -7.68 13.12
CA ILE A 278 -1.60 -6.80 13.10
C ILE A 278 -2.78 -7.48 13.78
N PHE A 279 -3.12 -8.71 13.38
CA PHE A 279 -4.26 -9.43 13.97
C PHE A 279 -4.04 -9.68 15.46
N ARG A 280 -2.85 -10.08 15.89
CA ARG A 280 -2.52 -10.28 17.31
C ARG A 280 -2.78 -9.03 18.16
N LEU A 281 -2.62 -7.83 17.60
CA LEU A 281 -2.88 -6.58 18.32
C LEU A 281 -4.33 -6.09 18.16
N ARG A 282 -4.91 -6.24 16.98
CA ARG A 282 -6.17 -5.59 16.59
C ARG A 282 -7.43 -6.44 16.73
N THR A 283 -7.31 -7.73 17.07
CA THR A 283 -8.47 -8.59 17.38
C THR A 283 -8.70 -8.80 18.88
N THR A 284 -7.81 -8.27 19.73
CA THR A 284 -7.92 -8.42 21.19
C THR A 284 -9.07 -7.61 21.77
N LYS A 285 -9.53 -7.96 22.99
CA LYS A 285 -10.57 -7.19 23.70
C LYS A 285 -10.16 -5.75 24.03
N ALA A 286 -8.85 -5.48 24.14
CA ALA A 286 -8.31 -4.16 24.44
C ALA A 286 -8.18 -3.26 23.20
N ALA A 287 -8.29 -3.83 21.99
CA ALA A 287 -8.30 -3.05 20.77
C ALA A 287 -9.61 -2.23 20.67
N GLU A 288 -9.51 -1.08 20.01
CA GLU A 288 -10.65 -0.21 19.75
C GLU A 288 -11.79 -1.01 19.08
N PRO A 289 -13.04 -0.91 19.55
CA PRO A 289 -14.14 -1.73 19.05
C PRO A 289 -14.38 -1.62 17.54
N SER A 290 -14.36 -0.41 16.96
CA SER A 290 -14.62 -0.21 15.52
C SER A 290 -13.54 -0.85 14.64
N MET A 291 -12.29 -0.89 15.10
CA MET A 291 -11.20 -1.64 14.47
C MET A 291 -11.50 -3.13 14.44
N ARG A 292 -12.06 -3.67 15.53
CA ARG A 292 -12.39 -5.10 15.64
C ARG A 292 -13.52 -5.51 14.71
N GLU A 293 -14.45 -4.61 14.37
CA GLU A 293 -15.53 -4.86 13.41
C GLU A 293 -15.03 -5.32 12.04
N VAL A 294 -13.86 -4.83 11.61
CA VAL A 294 -13.25 -5.23 10.33
C VAL A 294 -12.12 -6.25 10.52
N MET A 295 -11.35 -6.17 11.61
CA MET A 295 -10.17 -7.03 11.80
C MET A 295 -10.51 -8.47 12.21
N ILE A 296 -11.58 -8.69 12.98
CA ILE A 296 -12.00 -10.04 13.36
C ILE A 296 -12.50 -10.84 12.15
N PRO A 297 -13.48 -10.35 11.36
CA PRO A 297 -13.93 -11.09 10.18
C PRO A 297 -12.83 -11.28 9.15
N LEU A 298 -11.98 -10.27 8.90
CA LEU A 298 -10.83 -10.41 8.00
C LEU A 298 -9.87 -11.51 8.47
N HIS A 299 -9.60 -11.59 9.78
CA HIS A 299 -8.76 -12.66 10.33
C HIS A 299 -9.38 -14.04 10.13
N GLN A 300 -10.71 -14.17 10.30
CA GLN A 300 -11.44 -15.41 10.08
C GLN A 300 -11.38 -15.82 8.60
N GLU A 301 -11.57 -14.90 7.67
CA GLU A 301 -11.51 -15.16 6.23
C GLU A 301 -10.10 -15.60 5.78
N LEU A 302 -9.04 -15.06 6.38
CA LEU A 302 -7.66 -15.42 6.05
C LEU A 302 -7.16 -16.71 6.72
N THR A 303 -7.90 -17.25 7.69
CA THR A 303 -7.47 -18.42 8.49
C THR A 303 -8.42 -19.61 8.43
N GLY A 304 -9.67 -19.40 7.99
CA GLY A 304 -10.64 -20.45 7.68
C GLY A 304 -10.34 -21.16 6.37
#